data_AF-A0AAW4XYS8-F1
#
_entry.id   AF-A0AAW4XYS8-F1
#
_cell.length_a   1.000
_cell.length_b   1.000
_cell.length_c   1.000
_cell.angle_alpha   90.00
_cell.angle_beta   90.00
_cell.angle_gamma   90.00
#
_symmetry.space_group_name_H-M   'P 1'
#
loop_
_entity.id
_entity.type
_entity.pdbx_description
1 polymer ?
#
loop_
_entity_poly.entity_id
_entity_poly.type
_entity_poly.pdbx_seq_one_letter_code
_entity_poly.pdbx_strand_id
1 'polypeptide(L)'
;MHKLLVNSPRQKAQEFELGAETFTIGKSSDRSLHLTGWNVARDHAVVMLHDGDVFIEDRGSLFGTWVNNERVTRYGPCRGGEEVVVGGHSIIVVLDDKLGGQREETQSPGQTSQPLLEHQRPTRTEPRPEDPMLQWRRLLHRQLLEQLEARRIDTIKMKDDELRSNVRALIAEIIRDTPSLPETIDRNELSQQLLDEAIGLGPLEVLLQDDSVTEVMVNRFDEIWIERRGRLERTDVSFTSDLAVNGAIERIVTPLGRRIDESSPMVDARLKDGSRVNAIIPPLAIRGPSITIRKFPKKRMGAEGMVQYQSISQAMVDFLQLAVENKLNIVVSGGTGTGKTTLLNMMSNFIPNDERILTVEDAAELSLNQPNLVSLEARPANVEGKGAVSIRDLVKNSLRMRPDRIVVGECRSGEALDMLQAMNTGHDGSLTTLHANSPRDAAARMEVLVTMAGMNIPVTAIREQIASAIHLMVQLTRFPCGSRKITQITEVLNCTDGVIQMQDIFVFRKTGLDAEFRTQGRFEATGVIPDFVARLVEHGVPVNMEELFFQGEAA
;
A
#
# COMPACT_ATOMS: atom_id res chain seq x y z
N MET A 1 -50.31 -15.08 23.28
CA MET A 1 -49.75 -13.82 22.76
C MET A 1 -48.29 -14.03 22.46
N HIS A 2 -47.78 -13.44 21.38
CA HIS A 2 -46.37 -13.51 21.00
C HIS A 2 -45.48 -12.86 22.05
N LYS A 3 -44.26 -13.35 22.19
CA LYS A 3 -43.30 -12.90 23.21
C LYS A 3 -41.91 -12.77 22.64
N LEU A 4 -41.09 -11.93 23.26
CA LEU A 4 -39.65 -11.83 23.00
C LEU A 4 -38.88 -12.32 24.22
N LEU A 5 -37.98 -13.27 24.01
CA LEU A 5 -37.01 -13.71 25.00
C LEU A 5 -35.67 -13.03 24.74
N VAL A 6 -35.25 -12.14 25.64
CA VAL A 6 -34.04 -11.33 25.46
C VAL A 6 -32.92 -11.92 26.30
N ASN A 7 -31.84 -12.31 25.63
CA ASN A 7 -30.58 -12.74 26.25
C ASN A 7 -29.52 -11.64 26.06
N SER A 8 -29.10 -11.03 27.16
CA SER A 8 -28.07 -9.98 27.16
C SER A 8 -26.75 -10.54 27.70
N PRO A 9 -25.59 -10.15 27.15
CA PRO A 9 -24.28 -10.55 27.67
C PRO A 9 -24.02 -10.19 29.15
N ARG A 10 -24.85 -9.33 29.75
CA ARG A 10 -24.65 -8.80 31.12
C ARG A 10 -25.90 -8.86 32.02
N GLN A 11 -27.01 -9.50 31.60
CA GLN A 11 -28.25 -9.61 32.40
C GLN A 11 -28.91 -10.99 32.27
N LYS A 12 -29.65 -11.43 33.30
CA LYS A 12 -30.50 -12.64 33.23
C LYS A 12 -31.53 -12.49 32.12
N ALA A 13 -31.87 -13.60 31.45
CA ALA A 13 -32.88 -13.63 30.40
C ALA A 13 -34.20 -13.01 30.87
N GLN A 14 -34.76 -12.11 30.07
CA GLN A 14 -36.00 -11.39 30.36
C GLN A 14 -37.03 -11.69 29.26
N GLU A 15 -38.30 -11.79 29.67
CA GLU A 15 -39.43 -12.09 28.78
C GLU A 15 -40.31 -10.85 28.66
N PHE A 16 -40.65 -10.48 27.42
CA PHE A 16 -41.49 -9.34 27.11
C PHE A 16 -42.69 -9.79 26.28
N GLU A 17 -43.89 -9.39 26.68
CA GLU A 17 -45.11 -9.65 25.91
C GLU A 17 -45.28 -8.61 24.79
N LEU A 18 -45.54 -9.08 23.57
CA LEU A 18 -45.85 -8.22 22.42
C LEU A 18 -47.35 -7.88 22.45
N GLY A 19 -47.73 -6.89 23.26
CA GLY A 19 -49.12 -6.44 23.41
C GLY A 19 -49.50 -5.21 22.58
N ALA A 20 -48.54 -4.50 21.98
CA ALA A 20 -48.74 -3.28 21.22
C ALA A 20 -48.47 -3.50 19.71
N GLU A 21 -49.07 -2.67 18.84
CA GLU A 21 -48.81 -2.69 17.39
C GLU A 21 -47.32 -2.47 17.06
N THR A 22 -46.59 -1.77 17.93
CA THR A 22 -45.14 -1.54 17.80
C THR A 22 -44.42 -1.73 19.15
N PHE A 23 -43.27 -2.39 19.10
CA PHE A 23 -42.38 -2.63 20.23
C PHE A 23 -40.97 -2.16 19.87
N THR A 24 -40.47 -1.13 20.54
CA THR A 24 -39.24 -0.41 20.14
C THR A 24 -38.01 -0.91 20.90
N ILE A 25 -36.87 -1.02 20.22
CA ILE A 25 -35.61 -1.52 20.77
C ILE A 25 -34.53 -0.45 20.58
N GLY A 26 -33.78 -0.13 21.65
CA GLY A 26 -32.66 0.80 21.52
C GLY A 26 -32.03 1.22 22.85
N LYS A 27 -31.05 2.11 22.75
CA LYS A 27 -30.25 2.61 23.88
C LYS A 27 -30.94 3.74 24.66
N SER A 28 -31.98 4.37 24.12
CA SER A 28 -32.74 5.35 24.90
C SER A 28 -33.58 4.65 25.98
N SER A 29 -33.74 5.29 27.14
CA SER A 29 -34.47 4.72 28.28
C SER A 29 -35.98 4.69 28.10
N ASP A 30 -36.49 5.33 27.04
CA ASP A 30 -37.90 5.42 26.67
C ASP A 30 -38.33 4.33 25.66
N ARG A 31 -37.42 3.44 25.25
CA ARG A 31 -37.71 2.31 24.37
C ARG A 31 -38.39 1.18 25.14
N SER A 32 -39.23 0.40 24.46
CA SER A 32 -39.90 -0.77 25.04
C SER A 32 -38.89 -1.80 25.56
N LEU A 33 -37.78 -1.97 24.85
CA LEU A 33 -36.61 -2.72 25.29
C LEU A 33 -35.37 -1.81 25.29
N HIS A 34 -34.92 -1.49 26.50
CA HIS A 34 -33.70 -0.73 26.71
C HIS A 34 -32.47 -1.64 26.69
N LEU A 35 -31.57 -1.44 25.71
CA LEU A 35 -30.33 -2.19 25.56
C LEU A 35 -29.10 -1.30 25.76
N THR A 36 -28.11 -1.78 26.52
CA THR A 36 -26.86 -1.07 26.77
C THR A 36 -25.73 -1.59 25.89
N GLY A 37 -25.04 -0.71 25.17
CA GLY A 37 -23.89 -1.08 24.33
C GLY A 37 -23.38 0.12 23.54
N TRP A 38 -22.13 0.10 23.10
CA TRP A 38 -21.60 1.14 22.20
C TRP A 38 -22.09 0.94 20.75
N ASN A 39 -22.39 -0.31 20.39
CA ASN A 39 -22.91 -0.76 19.10
C ASN A 39 -24.45 -0.80 19.01
N VAL A 40 -25.17 -0.26 20.01
CA VAL A 40 -26.63 -0.12 20.01
C VAL A 40 -27.01 1.35 19.78
N ALA A 41 -27.75 1.65 18.70
CA ALA A 41 -28.29 2.98 18.43
C ALA A 41 -29.38 3.42 19.43
N ARG A 42 -29.63 4.72 19.53
CA ARG A 42 -30.67 5.30 20.42
C ARG A 42 -32.08 4.77 20.08
N ASP A 43 -32.43 4.76 18.80
CA ASP A 43 -33.58 4.08 18.20
C ASP A 43 -32.99 3.06 17.21
N HIS A 44 -32.94 1.77 17.58
CA HIS A 44 -32.18 0.77 16.83
C HIS A 44 -33.08 -0.02 15.89
N ALA A 45 -34.12 -0.63 16.42
CA ALA A 45 -35.03 -1.47 15.68
C ALA A 45 -36.44 -1.36 16.25
N VAL A 46 -37.44 -1.74 15.45
CA VAL A 46 -38.82 -1.88 15.88
C VAL A 46 -39.34 -3.25 15.49
N VAL A 47 -40.05 -3.88 16.42
CA VAL A 47 -40.85 -5.07 16.17
C VAL A 47 -42.29 -4.63 15.98
N MET A 48 -42.91 -5.02 14.88
CA MET A 48 -44.27 -4.63 14.51
C MET A 48 -45.16 -5.87 14.46
N LEU A 49 -46.37 -5.75 15.00
CA LEU A 49 -47.40 -6.78 14.90
C LEU A 49 -48.42 -6.35 13.84
N HIS A 50 -48.54 -7.10 12.75
CA HIS A 50 -49.48 -6.80 11.67
C HIS A 50 -50.22 -8.07 11.25
N ASP A 51 -51.55 -8.05 11.26
CA ASP A 51 -52.41 -9.20 10.92
C ASP A 51 -52.09 -10.51 11.66
N GLY A 52 -51.51 -10.41 12.87
CA GLY A 52 -51.09 -11.55 13.68
C GLY A 52 -49.66 -12.03 13.43
N ASP A 53 -48.98 -11.46 12.43
CA ASP A 53 -47.58 -11.74 12.10
C ASP A 53 -46.62 -10.71 12.71
N VAL A 54 -45.39 -11.17 13.01
CA VAL A 54 -44.34 -10.35 13.60
C VAL A 54 -43.34 -9.93 12.52
N PHE A 55 -43.05 -8.64 12.43
CA PHE A 55 -42.05 -8.06 11.54
C PHE A 55 -41.01 -7.28 12.33
N ILE A 56 -39.80 -7.18 11.80
CA ILE A 56 -38.66 -6.48 12.39
C ILE A 56 -38.14 -5.48 11.37
N GLU A 57 -37.92 -4.24 11.79
CA GLU A 57 -37.37 -3.19 10.95
C GLU A 57 -36.23 -2.48 11.68
N ASP A 58 -35.08 -2.39 11.00
CA ASP A 58 -33.94 -1.62 11.47
C ASP A 58 -34.18 -0.13 11.20
N ARG A 59 -33.93 0.71 12.20
CA ARG A 59 -34.21 2.16 12.16
C ARG A 59 -33.04 2.97 11.61
N GLY A 60 -32.17 2.37 10.79
CA GLY A 60 -30.97 3.00 10.23
C GLY A 60 -29.79 2.94 11.18
N SER A 61 -29.66 1.84 11.93
CA SER A 61 -28.58 1.67 12.90
C SER A 61 -27.23 1.44 12.20
N LEU A 62 -26.15 2.00 12.76
CA LEU A 62 -24.79 1.91 12.19
C LEU A 62 -24.27 0.46 12.12
N PHE A 63 -24.58 -0.35 13.14
CA PHE A 63 -24.13 -1.73 13.28
C PHE A 63 -25.13 -2.78 12.77
N GLY A 64 -26.34 -2.33 12.40
CA GLY A 64 -27.39 -3.15 11.83
C GLY A 64 -28.10 -4.07 12.81
N THR A 65 -29.33 -4.41 12.45
CA THR A 65 -30.10 -5.53 13.02
C THR A 65 -29.87 -6.77 12.17
N TRP A 66 -29.70 -7.92 12.83
CA TRP A 66 -29.43 -9.18 12.16
C TRP A 66 -30.49 -10.22 12.54
N VAL A 67 -30.93 -11.03 11.59
CA VAL A 67 -31.81 -12.17 11.85
C VAL A 67 -31.16 -13.42 11.26
N ASN A 68 -30.98 -14.48 12.06
CA ASN A 68 -30.32 -15.72 11.64
C ASN A 68 -28.96 -15.50 10.92
N ASN A 69 -28.15 -14.56 11.42
CA ASN A 69 -26.85 -14.12 10.87
C ASN A 69 -26.89 -13.35 9.54
N GLU A 70 -28.06 -12.89 9.08
CA GLU A 70 -28.18 -11.98 7.94
C GLU A 70 -28.58 -10.57 8.37
N ARG A 71 -27.93 -9.53 7.84
CA ARG A 71 -28.28 -8.14 8.15
C ARG A 71 -29.57 -7.79 7.45
N VAL A 72 -30.54 -7.27 8.19
CA VAL A 72 -31.86 -6.91 7.67
C VAL A 72 -32.13 -5.43 7.84
N THR A 73 -32.77 -4.83 6.83
CA THR A 73 -33.42 -3.51 6.98
C THR A 73 -34.88 -3.70 7.37
N ARG A 74 -35.53 -4.72 6.80
CA ARG A 74 -36.89 -5.16 7.15
C ARG A 74 -36.96 -6.67 6.99
N TYR A 75 -37.63 -7.34 7.92
CA TYR A 75 -37.69 -8.79 7.98
C TYR A 75 -39.04 -9.25 8.54
N GLY A 76 -39.62 -10.28 7.93
CA GLY A 76 -40.84 -10.93 8.40
C GLY A 76 -41.71 -11.47 7.26
N PRO A 77 -42.76 -12.26 7.56
CA PRO A 77 -43.17 -12.62 8.91
C PRO A 77 -42.13 -13.53 9.60
N CYS A 78 -41.80 -13.23 10.84
CA CYS A 78 -40.87 -14.04 11.64
C CYS A 78 -41.46 -15.42 11.89
N ARG A 79 -40.59 -16.42 12.04
CA ARG A 79 -40.94 -17.76 12.53
C ARG A 79 -40.60 -17.89 14.01
N GLY A 80 -41.35 -18.72 14.73
CA GLY A 80 -41.06 -19.02 16.13
C GLY A 80 -39.66 -19.64 16.28
N GLY A 81 -38.86 -19.11 17.20
CA GLY A 81 -37.50 -19.56 17.48
C GLY A 81 -36.40 -18.79 16.73
N GLU A 82 -36.73 -17.84 15.86
CA GLU A 82 -35.72 -17.04 15.15
C GLU A 82 -34.97 -16.09 16.08
N GLU A 83 -33.65 -16.02 15.88
CA GLU A 83 -32.75 -15.17 16.65
C GLU A 83 -32.52 -13.84 15.93
N VAL A 84 -32.77 -12.76 16.65
CA VAL A 84 -32.57 -11.37 16.24
C VAL A 84 -31.42 -10.80 17.06
N VAL A 85 -30.35 -10.37 16.41
CA VAL A 85 -29.17 -9.82 17.07
C VAL A 85 -29.12 -8.30 16.90
N VAL A 86 -29.11 -7.60 18.03
CA VAL A 86 -29.02 -6.13 18.11
C VAL A 86 -27.86 -5.76 19.03
N GLY A 87 -26.78 -5.20 18.46
CA GLY A 87 -25.60 -4.78 19.22
C GLY A 87 -25.06 -5.84 20.18
N GLY A 88 -25.00 -7.10 19.74
CA GLY A 88 -24.54 -8.25 20.53
C GLY A 88 -25.54 -8.82 21.54
N HIS A 89 -26.78 -8.34 21.55
CA HIS A 89 -27.88 -8.92 22.33
C HIS A 89 -28.67 -9.87 21.43
N SER A 90 -28.94 -11.08 21.93
CA SER A 90 -29.75 -12.09 21.25
C SER A 90 -31.20 -11.97 21.70
N ILE A 91 -32.13 -11.80 20.77
CA ILE A 91 -33.57 -11.70 21.03
C ILE A 91 -34.26 -12.83 20.26
N ILE A 92 -34.88 -13.77 20.96
CA ILE A 92 -35.58 -14.90 20.35
C ILE A 92 -37.07 -14.56 20.23
N VAL A 93 -37.61 -14.67 19.03
CA VAL A 93 -39.03 -14.46 18.76
C VAL A 93 -39.81 -15.73 19.12
N VAL A 94 -40.79 -15.63 20.02
CA VAL A 94 -41.67 -16.74 20.40
C VAL A 94 -43.09 -16.42 19.94
N LEU A 95 -43.62 -17.22 19.03
CA LEU A 95 -44.97 -17.06 18.50
C LEU A 95 -45.96 -18.00 19.21
N ASP A 96 -47.19 -17.53 19.42
CA ASP A 96 -48.30 -18.34 19.93
C ASP A 96 -48.99 -19.03 18.76
N ASP A 97 -48.96 -20.37 18.73
CA ASP A 97 -49.47 -21.23 17.65
C ASP A 97 -51.01 -21.32 17.61
N LYS A 98 -51.68 -20.17 17.63
CA LYS A 98 -53.12 -20.06 17.35
C LYS A 98 -53.37 -19.07 16.23
N LEU A 99 -52.99 -19.44 15.01
CA LEU A 99 -53.62 -19.07 13.73
C LEU A 99 -52.87 -19.77 12.60
N GLY A 100 -53.11 -21.08 12.45
CA GLY A 100 -52.61 -21.85 11.32
C GLY A 100 -53.37 -21.49 10.03
N GLY A 101 -52.63 -21.01 9.04
CA GLY A 101 -53.10 -20.85 7.67
C GLY A 101 -51.98 -21.15 6.68
N GLN A 102 -51.97 -22.36 6.13
CA GLN A 102 -51.10 -22.79 5.03
C GLN A 102 -51.14 -21.77 3.89
N ARG A 103 -49.99 -21.24 3.43
CA ARG A 103 -49.88 -20.55 2.13
C ARG A 103 -48.55 -20.78 1.42
N GLU A 104 -48.71 -20.91 0.10
CA GLU A 104 -47.84 -21.49 -0.92
C GLU A 104 -46.68 -20.59 -1.35
N GLU A 105 -45.60 -21.23 -1.83
CA GLU A 105 -44.48 -20.59 -2.51
C GLU A 105 -44.93 -20.02 -3.88
N THR A 106 -45.12 -18.71 -3.95
CA THR A 106 -45.27 -18.00 -5.24
C THR A 106 -43.90 -17.78 -5.88
N GLN A 107 -43.62 -18.54 -6.95
CA GLN A 107 -42.54 -18.26 -7.89
C GLN A 107 -42.90 -17.07 -8.80
N SER A 108 -41.97 -16.13 -8.97
CA SER A 108 -42.05 -15.06 -9.96
C SER A 108 -41.27 -15.43 -11.24
N PRO A 109 -41.72 -15.04 -12.44
CA PRO A 109 -41.26 -15.62 -13.70
C PRO A 109 -40.07 -14.87 -14.33
N GLY A 110 -39.12 -15.67 -14.83
CA GLY A 110 -38.33 -15.51 -16.06
C GLY A 110 -37.84 -14.11 -16.49
N GLN A 111 -36.52 -13.90 -16.40
CA GLN A 111 -35.81 -13.06 -17.36
C GLN A 111 -34.63 -13.80 -17.99
N THR A 112 -34.64 -13.71 -19.31
CA THR A 112 -33.80 -14.32 -20.34
C THR A 112 -32.31 -14.14 -20.15
N SER A 113 -31.59 -15.25 -20.31
CA SER A 113 -30.15 -15.41 -20.38
C SER A 113 -29.54 -14.73 -21.61
N GLN A 114 -28.56 -13.85 -21.38
CA GLN A 114 -27.47 -13.56 -22.32
C GLN A 114 -26.15 -14.04 -21.67
N PRO A 115 -25.24 -14.69 -22.41
CA PRO A 115 -24.00 -15.21 -21.84
C PRO A 115 -23.02 -14.06 -21.61
N LEU A 116 -23.01 -13.52 -20.39
CA LEU A 116 -21.86 -12.78 -19.89
C LEU A 116 -20.74 -13.79 -19.66
N LEU A 117 -19.60 -13.58 -20.34
CA LEU A 117 -18.34 -14.27 -20.09
C LEU A 117 -18.10 -14.33 -18.58
N GLU A 118 -18.23 -15.53 -18.00
CA GLU A 118 -17.81 -15.83 -16.63
C GLU A 118 -16.32 -15.50 -16.51
N HIS A 119 -16.02 -14.28 -16.06
CA HIS A 119 -14.80 -14.09 -15.30
C HIS A 119 -14.94 -15.01 -14.11
N GLN A 120 -14.18 -16.12 -14.13
CA GLN A 120 -14.01 -16.98 -12.98
C GLN A 120 -13.73 -16.08 -11.78
N ARG A 121 -14.73 -15.89 -10.93
CA ARG A 121 -14.52 -15.24 -9.64
C ARG A 121 -13.43 -16.07 -8.98
N PRO A 122 -12.33 -15.46 -8.50
CA PRO A 122 -11.34 -16.23 -7.75
C PRO A 122 -12.11 -16.98 -6.68
N THR A 123 -12.00 -18.31 -6.71
CA THR A 123 -12.60 -19.21 -5.75
C THR A 123 -12.39 -18.62 -4.36
N ARG A 124 -13.49 -18.30 -3.67
CA ARG A 124 -13.47 -17.94 -2.25
C ARG A 124 -12.64 -19.03 -1.58
N THR A 125 -11.43 -18.68 -1.14
CA THR A 125 -10.62 -19.60 -0.35
C THR A 125 -11.47 -19.97 0.85
N GLU A 126 -11.75 -21.26 1.01
CA GLU A 126 -12.44 -21.75 2.21
C GLU A 126 -11.72 -21.19 3.45
N PRO A 127 -12.46 -20.77 4.50
CA PRO A 127 -11.82 -20.34 5.73
C PRO A 127 -10.96 -21.50 6.22
N ARG A 128 -9.63 -21.30 6.21
CA ARG A 128 -8.70 -22.26 6.80
C ARG A 128 -9.11 -22.47 8.26
N PRO A 129 -8.95 -23.70 8.80
CA PRO A 129 -9.12 -23.91 10.23
C PRO A 129 -8.25 -22.88 10.97
N GLU A 130 -8.89 -22.06 11.82
CA GLU A 130 -8.19 -21.02 12.56
C GLU A 130 -7.07 -21.65 13.38
N ASP A 131 -5.87 -21.09 13.27
CA ASP A 131 -4.74 -21.46 14.10
C ASP A 131 -5.17 -21.37 15.59
N PRO A 132 -5.10 -22.48 16.37
CA PRO A 132 -5.43 -22.47 17.79
C PRO A 132 -4.71 -21.35 18.55
N MET A 133 -3.46 -21.03 18.17
CA MET A 133 -2.70 -19.92 18.76
C MET A 133 -3.40 -18.58 18.55
N LEU A 134 -3.92 -18.32 17.35
CA LEU A 134 -4.62 -17.07 17.02
C LEU A 134 -5.91 -16.90 17.82
N GLN A 135 -6.65 -17.99 18.04
CA GLN A 135 -7.88 -17.96 18.85
C GLN A 135 -7.59 -17.54 20.28
N TRP A 136 -6.58 -18.15 20.90
CA TRP A 136 -6.16 -17.80 22.26
C TRP A 136 -5.60 -16.38 22.34
N ARG A 137 -4.80 -15.97 21.35
CA ARG A 137 -4.29 -14.60 21.30
C ARG A 137 -5.43 -13.57 21.23
N ARG A 138 -6.47 -13.80 20.41
CA ARG A 138 -7.65 -12.93 20.35
C ARG A 138 -8.38 -12.85 21.69
N LEU A 139 -8.54 -13.97 22.39
CA LEU A 139 -9.22 -14.02 23.69
C LEU A 139 -8.42 -13.24 24.75
N LEU A 140 -7.12 -13.52 24.88
CA LEU A 140 -6.28 -12.88 25.88
C LEU A 140 -5.99 -11.41 25.57
N HIS A 141 -5.87 -11.04 24.30
CA HIS A 141 -5.70 -9.64 23.91
C HIS A 141 -6.93 -8.80 24.29
N ARG A 142 -8.14 -9.34 24.12
CA ARG A 142 -9.38 -8.67 24.57
C ARG A 142 -9.39 -8.45 26.08
N GLN A 143 -9.03 -9.48 26.85
CA GLN A 143 -8.92 -9.37 28.31
C GLN A 143 -7.85 -8.36 28.74
N LEU A 144 -6.73 -8.32 28.02
CA LEU A 144 -5.66 -7.36 28.25
C LEU A 144 -6.15 -5.93 28.07
N LEU A 145 -6.85 -5.64 26.96
CA LEU A 145 -7.40 -4.31 26.70
C LEU A 145 -8.42 -3.90 27.77
N GLU A 146 -9.35 -4.78 28.15
CA GLU A 146 -10.33 -4.52 29.22
C GLU A 146 -9.65 -4.18 30.55
N GLN A 147 -8.57 -4.89 30.90
CA GLN A 147 -7.83 -4.62 32.15
C GLN A 147 -6.96 -3.36 32.07
N LEU A 148 -6.38 -3.03 30.92
CA LEU A 148 -5.65 -1.77 30.72
C LEU A 148 -6.57 -0.55 30.86
N GLU A 149 -7.77 -0.62 30.29
CA GLU A 149 -8.81 0.41 30.45
C GLU A 149 -9.26 0.53 31.91
N ALA A 150 -9.54 -0.60 32.57
CA ALA A 150 -9.95 -0.62 33.98
C ALA A 150 -8.89 0.01 34.90
N ARG A 151 -7.60 -0.17 34.59
CA ARG A 151 -6.48 0.40 35.34
C ARG A 151 -6.13 1.83 34.94
N ARG A 152 -6.83 2.43 33.96
CA ARG A 152 -6.57 3.79 33.41
C ARG A 152 -5.09 4.01 33.08
N ILE A 153 -4.46 3.01 32.47
CA ILE A 153 -3.05 3.10 32.07
C ILE A 153 -2.99 4.00 30.83
N ASP A 154 -2.59 5.26 31.01
CA ASP A 154 -2.34 6.23 29.94
C ASP A 154 -1.09 5.79 29.16
N THR A 155 -1.27 4.94 28.14
CA THR A 155 -0.23 4.42 27.24
C THR A 155 0.57 5.53 26.52
N ILE A 156 0.04 6.76 26.49
CA ILE A 156 0.61 7.93 25.79
C ILE A 156 1.57 8.75 26.68
N LYS A 157 1.47 8.66 28.02
CA LYS A 157 2.23 9.52 28.95
C LYS A 157 3.36 8.82 29.71
N MET A 158 3.38 7.49 29.71
CA MET A 158 4.39 6.70 30.42
C MET A 158 5.67 6.58 29.59
N LYS A 159 6.82 6.40 30.26
CA LYS A 159 8.06 6.02 29.57
C LYS A 159 7.91 4.59 29.02
N ASP A 160 8.38 4.34 27.80
CA ASP A 160 8.27 3.05 27.09
C ASP A 160 8.66 1.85 27.96
N ASP A 161 9.74 1.96 28.75
CA ASP A 161 10.23 0.88 29.61
C ASP A 161 9.28 0.54 30.76
N GLU A 162 8.64 1.56 31.36
CA GLU A 162 7.70 1.39 32.46
C GLU A 162 6.37 0.80 31.97
N LEU A 163 5.89 1.29 30.83
CA LEU A 163 4.71 0.76 30.16
C LEU A 163 4.92 -0.71 29.77
N ARG A 164 6.07 -1.04 29.17
CA ARG A 164 6.42 -2.41 28.77
C ARG A 164 6.48 -3.35 29.96
N SER A 165 7.04 -2.92 31.09
CA SER A 165 7.06 -3.72 32.33
C SER A 165 5.66 -3.99 32.87
N ASN A 166 4.82 -2.94 32.94
CA ASN A 166 3.44 -3.05 33.44
C ASN A 166 2.56 -3.95 32.58
N VAL A 167 2.62 -3.79 31.25
CA VAL A 167 1.88 -4.64 30.30
C VAL A 167 2.36 -6.08 30.38
N ARG A 168 3.68 -6.31 30.50
CA ARG A 168 4.23 -7.66 30.66
C ARG A 168 3.77 -8.35 31.94
N ALA A 169 3.73 -7.62 33.05
CA ALA A 169 3.21 -8.14 34.32
C ALA A 169 1.71 -8.51 34.20
N LEU A 170 0.93 -7.68 33.53
CA LEU A 170 -0.50 -7.91 33.28
C LEU A 170 -0.75 -9.12 32.38
N ILE A 171 0.02 -9.28 31.31
CA ILE A 171 -0.03 -10.46 30.45
C ILE A 171 0.27 -11.74 31.25
N ALA A 172 1.28 -11.69 32.12
CA ALA A 172 1.64 -12.83 32.97
C ALA A 172 0.57 -13.16 34.02
N GLU A 173 -0.19 -12.17 34.48
CA GLU A 173 -1.37 -12.34 35.34
C GLU A 173 -2.50 -13.03 34.55
N ILE A 174 -2.86 -12.48 33.39
CA ILE A 174 -3.92 -12.99 32.51
C ILE A 174 -3.67 -14.44 32.06
N ILE A 175 -2.44 -14.76 31.65
CA ILE A 175 -2.07 -16.13 31.23
C ILE A 175 -2.13 -17.11 32.39
N ARG A 176 -1.75 -16.68 33.60
CA ARG A 176 -1.81 -17.51 34.81
C ARG A 176 -3.26 -17.80 35.20
N ASP A 177 -4.12 -16.81 35.10
CA ASP A 177 -5.54 -16.88 35.45
C ASP A 177 -6.39 -17.55 34.34
N THR A 178 -5.74 -17.99 33.25
CA THR A 178 -6.36 -18.77 32.17
C THR A 178 -5.93 -20.26 32.25
N PRO A 179 -6.51 -21.06 33.16
CA PRO A 179 -6.11 -22.45 33.39
C PRO A 179 -6.43 -23.40 32.21
N SER A 180 -7.24 -22.98 31.25
CA SER A 180 -7.66 -23.76 30.08
C SER A 180 -6.73 -23.69 28.88
N LEU A 181 -5.59 -22.97 28.98
CA LEU A 181 -4.63 -22.87 27.89
C LEU A 181 -3.95 -24.23 27.63
N PRO A 182 -4.09 -24.83 26.42
CA PRO A 182 -3.48 -26.12 26.09
C PRO A 182 -1.95 -26.13 26.25
N GLU A 183 -1.38 -27.27 26.66
CA GLU A 183 0.10 -27.44 26.76
C GLU A 183 0.81 -27.32 25.40
N THR A 184 0.08 -27.50 24.30
CA THR A 184 0.61 -27.35 22.93
C THR A 184 0.89 -25.89 22.56
N ILE A 185 0.44 -24.92 23.36
CA ILE A 185 0.64 -23.49 23.12
C ILE A 185 1.83 -23.02 23.93
N ASP A 186 2.86 -22.51 23.25
CA ASP A 186 3.98 -21.87 23.92
C ASP A 186 3.54 -20.55 24.57
N ARG A 187 3.52 -20.53 25.91
CA ARG A 187 3.14 -19.37 26.72
C ARG A 187 4.09 -18.20 26.54
N ASN A 188 5.37 -18.44 26.28
CA ASN A 188 6.35 -17.39 26.08
C ASN A 188 6.13 -16.71 24.73
N GLU A 189 5.91 -17.50 23.68
CA GLU A 189 5.59 -16.99 22.35
C GLU A 189 4.29 -16.17 22.38
N LEU A 190 3.23 -16.72 22.98
CA LEU A 190 1.95 -16.05 23.14
C LEU A 190 2.08 -14.73 23.92
N SER A 191 2.85 -14.73 25.01
CA SER A 191 3.13 -13.52 25.80
C SER A 191 3.84 -12.46 24.97
N GLN A 192 4.82 -12.86 24.16
CA GLN A 192 5.59 -11.97 23.32
C GLN A 192 4.70 -11.36 22.22
N GLN A 193 3.89 -12.17 21.54
CA GLN A 193 2.94 -11.68 20.53
C GLN A 193 1.90 -10.71 21.11
N LEU A 194 1.37 -11.00 22.30
CA LEU A 194 0.44 -10.10 23.01
C LEU A 194 1.12 -8.77 23.38
N LEU A 195 2.37 -8.83 23.84
CA LEU A 195 3.14 -7.64 24.18
C LEU A 195 3.38 -6.79 22.93
N ASP A 196 3.85 -7.40 21.84
CA ASP A 196 4.16 -6.69 20.61
C ASP A 196 2.90 -6.06 19.99
N GLU A 197 1.72 -6.67 20.15
CA GLU A 197 0.45 -6.08 19.70
C GLU A 197 -0.04 -4.93 20.61
N ALA A 198 0.17 -5.06 21.92
CA ALA A 198 -0.27 -4.10 22.93
C ALA A 198 0.60 -2.84 23.03
N ILE A 199 1.91 -2.94 22.75
CA ILE A 199 2.84 -1.79 22.85
C ILE A 199 3.66 -1.55 21.58
N GLY A 200 3.73 -2.51 20.68
CA GLY A 200 4.50 -2.45 19.45
C GLY A 200 3.62 -2.29 18.20
N LEU A 201 4.14 -2.77 17.07
CA LEU A 201 3.40 -2.81 15.79
C LEU A 201 2.72 -4.18 15.55
N GLY A 202 2.69 -5.03 16.58
CA GLY A 202 2.11 -6.36 16.52
C GLY A 202 2.77 -7.25 15.46
N PRO A 203 1.98 -7.98 14.65
CA PRO A 203 2.51 -8.89 13.62
C PRO A 203 3.44 -8.21 12.59
N LEU A 204 3.33 -6.89 12.43
CA LEU A 204 4.18 -6.15 11.51
C LEU A 204 5.65 -6.19 11.92
N GLU A 205 5.98 -6.32 13.21
CA GLU A 205 7.38 -6.30 13.66
C GLU A 205 8.20 -7.43 13.02
N VAL A 206 7.65 -8.64 12.99
CA VAL A 206 8.29 -9.81 12.38
C VAL A 206 8.46 -9.61 10.87
N LEU A 207 7.44 -9.09 10.18
CA LEU A 207 7.48 -8.85 8.74
C LEU A 207 8.45 -7.71 8.35
N LEU A 208 8.56 -6.69 9.21
CA LEU A 208 9.48 -5.58 9.01
C LEU A 208 10.94 -6.00 9.27
N GLN A 209 11.18 -6.95 10.18
CA GLN A 209 12.51 -7.50 10.42
C GLN A 209 13.02 -8.42 9.29
N ASP A 210 12.13 -9.09 8.55
CA ASP A 210 12.51 -9.97 7.43
C ASP A 210 13.01 -9.17 6.20
N ASP A 211 14.33 -9.14 6.00
CA ASP A 211 14.98 -8.39 4.91
C ASP A 211 14.58 -8.86 3.50
N SER A 212 13.97 -10.03 3.35
CA SER A 212 13.48 -10.49 2.05
C SER A 212 12.10 -9.94 1.67
N VAL A 213 11.37 -9.38 2.64
CA VAL A 213 10.10 -8.67 2.43
C VAL A 213 10.38 -7.24 2.00
N THR A 214 9.75 -6.80 0.92
CA THR A 214 9.86 -5.44 0.36
C THR A 214 8.65 -4.57 0.63
N GLU A 215 7.46 -5.17 0.71
CA GLU A 215 6.20 -4.47 1.00
C GLU A 215 5.31 -5.31 1.93
N VAL A 216 4.55 -4.65 2.79
CA VAL A 216 3.55 -5.26 3.69
C VAL A 216 2.21 -4.56 3.48
N MET A 217 1.15 -5.32 3.24
CA MET A 217 -0.20 -4.81 2.98
C MET A 217 -1.20 -5.48 3.92
N VAL A 218 -1.73 -4.71 4.86
CA VAL A 218 -2.81 -5.11 5.75
C VAL A 218 -4.12 -4.65 5.10
N ASN A 219 -4.85 -5.58 4.49
CA ASN A 219 -6.14 -5.30 3.86
C ASN A 219 -7.29 -5.34 4.87
N ARG A 220 -7.13 -6.16 5.92
CA ARG A 220 -8.01 -6.31 7.09
C ARG A 220 -7.16 -6.91 8.22
N PHE A 221 -7.64 -6.87 9.46
CA PHE A 221 -6.93 -7.43 10.61
C PHE A 221 -6.47 -8.89 10.39
N ASP A 222 -7.25 -9.72 9.69
CA ASP A 222 -6.98 -11.14 9.39
C ASP A 222 -6.47 -11.40 7.95
N GLU A 223 -6.11 -10.34 7.23
CA GLU A 223 -5.71 -10.41 5.83
C GLU A 223 -4.46 -9.55 5.57
N ILE A 224 -3.29 -10.15 5.79
CA ILE A 224 -1.98 -9.53 5.56
C ILE A 224 -1.28 -10.20 4.38
N TRP A 225 -0.89 -9.39 3.41
CA TRP A 225 -0.09 -9.75 2.25
C TRP A 225 1.30 -9.13 2.35
N ILE A 226 2.29 -9.78 1.75
CA ILE A 226 3.65 -9.25 1.60
C ILE A 226 4.12 -9.39 0.16
N GLU A 227 5.05 -8.53 -0.23
CA GLU A 227 5.86 -8.75 -1.43
C GLU A 227 7.21 -9.35 -1.02
N ARG A 228 7.53 -10.53 -1.55
CA ARG A 228 8.83 -11.18 -1.41
C ARG A 228 9.36 -11.51 -2.80
N ARG A 229 10.60 -11.08 -3.09
CA ARG A 229 11.27 -11.31 -4.40
C ARG A 229 10.39 -10.95 -5.62
N GLY A 230 9.61 -9.87 -5.51
CA GLY A 230 8.75 -9.41 -6.60
C GLY A 230 7.51 -10.30 -6.83
N ARG A 231 7.03 -11.04 -5.83
CA ARG A 231 5.77 -11.78 -5.87
C ARG A 231 4.95 -11.46 -4.63
N LEU A 232 3.64 -11.32 -4.81
CA LEU A 232 2.69 -11.14 -3.72
C LEU A 232 2.35 -12.50 -3.12
N GLU A 233 2.48 -12.61 -1.81
CA GLU A 233 2.11 -13.80 -1.05
C GLU A 233 1.26 -13.40 0.16
N ARG A 234 0.22 -14.19 0.45
CA ARG A 234 -0.57 -14.02 1.66
C ARG A 234 0.17 -14.67 2.82
N THR A 235 0.27 -13.95 3.94
CA THR A 235 0.93 -14.46 5.14
C THR A 235 -0.05 -15.25 6.02
N ASP A 236 0.50 -16.07 6.91
CA ASP A 236 -0.28 -16.76 7.94
C ASP A 236 -0.44 -15.92 9.23
N VAL A 237 0.31 -14.81 9.33
CA VAL A 237 0.18 -13.87 10.45
C VAL A 237 -1.00 -12.93 10.24
N SER A 238 -1.61 -12.50 11.33
CA SER A 238 -2.77 -11.60 11.36
C SER A 238 -2.73 -10.77 12.63
N PHE A 239 -3.44 -9.66 12.66
CA PHE A 239 -3.83 -8.96 13.90
C PHE A 239 -4.99 -9.70 14.58
N THR A 240 -5.22 -9.40 15.85
CA THR A 240 -6.36 -9.96 16.60
C THR A 240 -7.68 -9.30 16.25
N SER A 241 -7.68 -8.01 15.87
CA SER A 241 -8.89 -7.22 15.58
C SER A 241 -8.56 -5.91 14.87
N ASP A 242 -9.60 -5.23 14.35
CA ASP A 242 -9.49 -3.87 13.80
C ASP A 242 -8.95 -2.86 14.83
N LEU A 243 -9.29 -3.04 16.11
CA LEU A 243 -8.77 -2.18 17.19
C LEU A 243 -7.25 -2.30 17.31
N ALA A 244 -6.69 -3.50 17.11
CA ALA A 244 -5.25 -3.70 17.14
C ALA A 244 -4.55 -3.04 15.95
N VAL A 245 -5.16 -3.09 14.75
CA VAL A 245 -4.67 -2.38 13.57
C VAL A 245 -4.68 -0.87 13.80
N ASN A 246 -5.77 -0.32 14.35
CA ASN A 246 -5.84 1.09 14.71
C ASN A 246 -4.78 1.49 15.73
N GLY A 247 -4.55 0.66 16.76
CA GLY A 247 -3.46 0.89 17.73
C GLY A 247 -2.08 0.93 17.07
N ALA A 248 -1.81 0.05 16.10
CA ALA A 248 -0.57 0.11 15.32
C ALA A 248 -0.46 1.39 14.48
N ILE A 249 -1.55 1.81 13.82
CA ILE A 249 -1.61 3.08 13.07
C ILE A 249 -1.30 4.26 14.00
N GLU A 250 -1.96 4.36 15.15
CA GLU A 250 -1.76 5.44 16.13
C GLU A 250 -0.30 5.54 16.59
N ARG A 251 0.35 4.40 16.86
CA ARG A 251 1.77 4.36 17.26
C ARG A 251 2.72 4.81 16.15
N ILE A 252 2.35 4.61 14.88
CA ILE A 252 3.13 5.09 13.74
C ILE A 252 3.00 6.61 13.59
N VAL A 253 1.78 7.15 13.70
CA VAL A 253 1.50 8.55 13.35
C VAL A 253 1.76 9.53 14.50
N THR A 254 1.53 9.11 15.75
CA THR A 254 1.61 9.99 16.93
C THR A 254 3.00 10.62 17.11
N PRO A 255 4.12 9.88 17.03
CA PRO A 255 5.47 10.46 17.16
C PRO A 255 5.81 11.47 16.06
N LEU A 256 5.14 11.39 14.91
CA LEU A 256 5.35 12.28 13.76
C LEU A 256 4.50 13.55 13.85
N GLY A 257 3.67 13.70 14.90
CA GLY A 257 2.70 14.80 15.02
C GLY A 257 1.61 14.75 13.94
N ARG A 258 1.39 13.59 13.32
CA ARG A 258 0.33 13.36 12.34
C ARG A 258 -0.94 12.89 13.07
N ARG A 259 -2.10 13.07 12.44
CA ARG A 259 -3.39 12.64 12.97
C ARG A 259 -4.14 11.82 11.94
N ILE A 260 -4.89 10.84 12.43
CA ILE A 260 -5.84 10.04 11.66
C ILE A 260 -7.05 9.77 12.55
N ASP A 261 -8.21 10.21 12.08
CA ASP A 261 -9.50 10.13 12.78
C ASP A 261 -10.63 10.21 11.75
N GLU A 262 -11.90 10.18 12.20
CA GLU A 262 -13.05 10.22 11.29
C GLU A 262 -13.10 11.49 10.41
N SER A 263 -12.49 12.60 10.85
CA SER A 263 -12.43 13.84 10.07
C SER A 263 -11.29 13.84 9.05
N SER A 264 -10.22 13.09 9.32
CA SER A 264 -9.05 12.88 8.45
C SER A 264 -8.70 11.39 8.39
N PRO A 265 -9.50 10.56 7.68
CA PRO A 265 -9.42 9.09 7.75
C PRO A 265 -8.27 8.47 6.94
N MET A 266 -7.34 9.29 6.45
CA MET A 266 -6.19 8.86 5.64
C MET A 266 -4.93 9.58 6.11
N VAL A 267 -3.80 8.88 6.09
CA VAL A 267 -2.52 9.47 6.48
C VAL A 267 -1.36 8.82 5.74
N ASP A 268 -0.41 9.65 5.34
CA ASP A 268 0.93 9.23 4.91
C ASP A 268 1.94 9.54 6.02
N ALA A 269 2.78 8.56 6.32
CA ALA A 269 3.70 8.57 7.45
C ALA A 269 5.02 7.85 7.11
N ARG A 270 5.97 7.89 8.05
CA ARG A 270 7.24 7.17 7.95
C ARG A 270 7.61 6.50 9.26
N LEU A 271 8.10 5.28 9.15
CA LEU A 271 8.73 4.58 10.27
C LEU A 271 10.13 5.15 10.55
N LYS A 272 10.68 4.82 11.73
CA LYS A 272 12.01 5.26 12.16
C LYS A 272 13.14 4.79 11.23
N ASP A 273 12.95 3.68 10.53
CA ASP A 273 13.89 3.13 9.55
C ASP A 273 13.79 3.78 8.16
N GLY A 274 12.90 4.75 7.97
CA GLY A 274 12.63 5.42 6.70
C GLY A 274 11.55 4.76 5.84
N SER A 275 10.99 3.61 6.26
CA SER A 275 9.93 2.92 5.53
C SER A 275 8.68 3.81 5.44
N ARG A 276 8.04 3.84 4.27
CA ARG A 276 6.86 4.66 4.03
C ARG A 276 5.60 3.91 4.43
N VAL A 277 4.68 4.58 5.09
CA VAL A 277 3.41 4.02 5.55
C VAL A 277 2.28 4.86 4.99
N ASN A 278 1.32 4.19 4.35
CA ASN A 278 0.00 4.75 4.07
C ASN A 278 -1.02 3.99 4.93
N ALA A 279 -1.91 4.71 5.60
CA ALA A 279 -2.99 4.11 6.38
C ALA A 279 -4.33 4.79 6.10
N ILE A 280 -5.39 3.98 6.07
CA ILE A 280 -6.76 4.42 5.83
C ILE A 280 -7.68 3.70 6.82
N ILE A 281 -8.55 4.45 7.49
CA ILE A 281 -9.50 3.93 8.48
C ILE A 281 -10.97 4.07 8.01
N PRO A 282 -11.93 3.37 8.64
CA PRO A 282 -13.35 3.63 8.43
C PRO A 282 -13.72 5.11 8.65
N PRO A 283 -14.72 5.65 7.94
CA PRO A 283 -15.64 4.95 7.04
C PRO A 283 -15.11 4.70 5.61
N LEU A 284 -13.91 5.20 5.24
CA LEU A 284 -13.38 5.01 3.89
C LEU A 284 -12.93 3.57 3.65
N ALA A 285 -12.30 2.95 4.64
CA ALA A 285 -11.92 1.55 4.58
C ALA A 285 -13.08 0.66 5.09
N ILE A 286 -14.01 0.32 4.19
CA ILE A 286 -15.29 -0.36 4.50
C ILE A 286 -15.08 -1.73 5.20
N ARG A 287 -13.96 -2.41 4.93
CA ARG A 287 -13.64 -3.74 5.48
C ARG A 287 -12.83 -3.70 6.77
N GLY A 288 -12.66 -2.52 7.38
CA GLY A 288 -11.77 -2.28 8.51
C GLY A 288 -10.54 -1.46 8.11
N PRO A 289 -9.75 -1.01 9.08
CA PRO A 289 -8.54 -0.22 8.83
C PRO A 289 -7.53 -0.99 7.98
N SER A 290 -6.84 -0.26 7.10
CA SER A 290 -5.85 -0.79 6.17
C SER A 290 -4.51 -0.06 6.29
N ILE A 291 -3.42 -0.79 6.09
CA ILE A 291 -2.05 -0.27 6.15
C ILE A 291 -1.27 -0.80 4.95
N THR A 292 -0.56 0.07 4.25
CA THR A 292 0.46 -0.32 3.27
C THR A 292 1.81 0.23 3.71
N ILE A 293 2.79 -0.66 3.91
CA ILE A 293 4.16 -0.30 4.25
C ILE A 293 5.07 -0.69 3.11
N ARG A 294 5.75 0.30 2.52
CA ARG A 294 6.85 0.07 1.59
C ARG A 294 8.16 0.22 2.35
N LYS A 295 8.87 -0.89 2.51
CA LYS A 295 10.07 -0.94 3.35
C LYS A 295 11.20 -0.13 2.71
N PHE A 296 11.92 0.61 3.53
CA PHE A 296 13.18 1.23 3.13
C PHE A 296 14.25 0.13 3.12
N PRO A 297 14.83 -0.22 1.96
CA PRO A 297 15.79 -1.30 1.90
C PRO A 297 17.07 -0.92 2.67
N LYS A 298 17.48 -1.78 3.60
CA LYS A 298 18.71 -1.60 4.41
C LYS A 298 19.97 -1.56 3.56
N LYS A 299 20.00 -2.31 2.45
CA LYS A 299 21.07 -2.30 1.45
C LYS A 299 20.50 -1.95 0.09
N ARG A 300 21.03 -0.90 -0.54
CA ARG A 300 20.69 -0.55 -1.91
C ARG A 300 21.43 -1.49 -2.87
N MET A 301 20.76 -1.91 -3.92
CA MET A 301 21.36 -2.75 -4.95
C MET A 301 22.30 -1.91 -5.80
N GLY A 302 23.60 -2.22 -5.74
CA GLY A 302 24.61 -1.63 -6.62
C GLY A 302 24.70 -2.36 -7.97
N ALA A 303 25.65 -1.93 -8.80
CA ALA A 303 25.85 -2.48 -10.15
C ALA A 303 26.12 -4.00 -10.15
N GLU A 304 27.05 -4.47 -9.30
CA GLU A 304 27.36 -5.90 -9.14
C GLU A 304 26.12 -6.73 -8.84
N GLY A 305 25.26 -6.24 -7.94
CA GLY A 305 24.00 -6.90 -7.61
C GLY A 305 23.07 -6.98 -8.82
N MET A 306 22.90 -5.88 -9.57
CA MET A 306 22.02 -5.89 -10.75
C MET A 306 22.48 -6.86 -11.84
N VAL A 307 23.80 -6.99 -12.04
CA VAL A 307 24.40 -7.97 -12.96
C VAL A 307 24.16 -9.39 -12.47
N GLN A 308 24.36 -9.66 -11.17
CA GLN A 308 24.06 -10.96 -10.56
C GLN A 308 22.58 -11.36 -10.68
N TYR A 309 21.66 -10.40 -10.57
CA TYR A 309 20.23 -10.60 -10.80
C TYR A 309 19.85 -10.64 -12.29
N GLN A 310 20.83 -10.58 -13.20
CA GLN A 310 20.63 -10.54 -14.65
C GLN A 310 19.62 -9.46 -15.08
N SER A 311 19.62 -8.33 -14.36
CA SER A 311 18.74 -7.18 -14.65
C SER A 311 19.36 -6.26 -15.71
N ILE A 312 20.68 -6.31 -15.84
CA ILE A 312 21.53 -5.57 -16.77
C ILE A 312 22.78 -6.43 -17.04
N SER A 313 23.44 -6.29 -18.20
CA SER A 313 24.76 -6.90 -18.43
C SER A 313 25.92 -6.02 -17.95
N GLN A 314 27.13 -6.57 -17.91
CA GLN A 314 28.31 -5.79 -17.52
C GLN A 314 28.61 -4.69 -18.55
N ALA A 315 28.56 -5.00 -19.85
CA ALA A 315 28.77 -4.00 -20.91
C ALA A 315 27.77 -2.82 -20.81
N MET A 316 26.52 -3.10 -20.46
CA MET A 316 25.52 -2.06 -20.24
C MET A 316 25.80 -1.23 -18.97
N VAL A 317 26.33 -1.83 -17.90
CA VAL A 317 26.79 -1.10 -16.70
C VAL A 317 27.91 -0.14 -17.09
N ASP A 318 28.94 -0.64 -17.76
CA ASP A 318 30.12 0.13 -18.16
C ASP A 318 29.73 1.28 -19.09
N PHE A 319 28.81 1.03 -20.02
CA PHE A 319 28.23 2.06 -20.88
C PHE A 319 27.51 3.16 -20.08
N LEU A 320 26.64 2.78 -19.12
CA LEU A 320 25.92 3.75 -18.29
C LEU A 320 26.85 4.53 -17.37
N GLN A 321 27.90 3.89 -16.84
CA GLN A 321 28.94 4.55 -16.07
C GLN A 321 29.65 5.60 -16.92
N LEU A 322 30.11 5.22 -18.12
CA LEU A 322 30.75 6.14 -19.06
C LEU A 322 29.83 7.32 -19.40
N ALA A 323 28.54 7.07 -19.64
CA ALA A 323 27.56 8.12 -19.90
C ALA A 323 27.37 9.07 -18.71
N VAL A 324 27.26 8.54 -17.48
CA VAL A 324 27.12 9.36 -16.27
C VAL A 324 28.38 10.19 -16.03
N GLU A 325 29.57 9.60 -16.09
CA GLU A 325 30.84 10.29 -15.88
C GLU A 325 31.04 11.44 -16.88
N ASN A 326 30.56 11.27 -18.13
CA ASN A 326 30.60 12.30 -19.17
C ASN A 326 29.38 13.23 -19.19
N LYS A 327 28.66 13.33 -18.07
CA LYS A 327 27.55 14.29 -17.85
C LYS A 327 26.42 14.18 -18.88
N LEU A 328 26.10 12.97 -19.35
CA LEU A 328 24.88 12.79 -20.14
C LEU A 328 23.64 12.96 -19.26
N ASN A 329 22.65 13.66 -19.80
CA ASN A 329 21.31 13.76 -19.23
C ASN A 329 20.52 12.48 -19.52
N ILE A 330 20.09 11.77 -18.47
CA ILE A 330 19.49 10.43 -18.61
C ILE A 330 18.13 10.34 -17.93
N VAL A 331 17.17 9.77 -18.66
CA VAL A 331 15.81 9.51 -18.18
C VAL A 331 15.61 8.02 -18.03
N VAL A 332 15.29 7.58 -16.81
CA VAL A 332 14.95 6.19 -16.52
C VAL A 332 13.44 5.99 -16.57
N SER A 333 12.94 5.14 -17.47
CA SER A 333 11.52 4.89 -17.67
C SER A 333 11.08 3.47 -17.32
N GLY A 334 9.81 3.29 -16.97
CA GLY A 334 9.24 2.00 -16.61
C GLY A 334 7.94 2.06 -15.82
N GLY A 335 7.22 0.94 -15.78
CA GLY A 335 6.01 0.77 -14.97
C GLY A 335 6.23 0.90 -13.46
N THR A 336 5.16 0.73 -12.69
CA THR A 336 5.24 0.67 -11.22
C THR A 336 5.97 -0.60 -10.79
N GLY A 337 6.86 -0.48 -9.80
CA GLY A 337 7.59 -1.63 -9.25
C GLY A 337 8.61 -2.28 -10.22
N THR A 338 9.01 -1.61 -11.29
CA THR A 338 10.05 -2.10 -12.22
C THR A 338 11.48 -1.85 -11.73
N GLY A 339 11.67 -1.04 -10.68
CA GLY A 339 12.99 -0.74 -10.11
C GLY A 339 13.65 0.55 -10.60
N LYS A 340 12.90 1.50 -11.18
CA LYS A 340 13.43 2.78 -11.68
C LYS A 340 14.32 3.52 -10.69
N THR A 341 13.83 3.74 -9.47
CA THR A 341 14.58 4.44 -8.41
C THR A 341 15.82 3.66 -8.00
N THR A 342 15.79 2.32 -8.08
CA THR A 342 16.97 1.50 -7.82
C THR A 342 18.04 1.71 -8.89
N LEU A 343 17.66 1.73 -10.17
CA LEU A 343 18.59 2.03 -11.28
C LEU A 343 19.11 3.46 -11.19
N LEU A 344 18.23 4.43 -10.93
CA LEU A 344 18.60 5.83 -10.73
C LEU A 344 19.62 5.96 -9.60
N ASN A 345 19.42 5.26 -8.48
CA ASN A 345 20.35 5.26 -7.35
C ASN A 345 21.73 4.69 -7.73
N MET A 346 21.75 3.58 -8.47
CA MET A 346 23.00 2.97 -8.95
C MET A 346 23.75 3.94 -9.87
N MET A 347 23.07 4.50 -10.88
CA MET A 347 23.65 5.45 -11.83
C MET A 347 24.13 6.73 -11.13
N SER A 348 23.36 7.23 -10.16
CA SER A 348 23.74 8.43 -9.40
C SER A 348 25.01 8.22 -8.57
N ASN A 349 25.33 6.97 -8.19
CA ASN A 349 26.59 6.65 -7.50
C ASN A 349 27.81 6.55 -8.46
N PHE A 350 27.60 6.63 -9.78
CA PHE A 350 28.69 6.81 -10.75
C PHE A 350 29.09 8.28 -10.94
N ILE A 351 28.35 9.23 -10.34
CA ILE A 351 28.72 10.65 -10.40
C ILE A 351 30.06 10.86 -9.65
N PRO A 352 31.05 11.53 -10.25
CA PRO A 352 32.33 11.85 -9.62
C PRO A 352 32.20 12.58 -8.27
N ASN A 353 33.13 12.32 -7.35
CA ASN A 353 33.09 12.83 -5.98
C ASN A 353 33.38 14.33 -5.83
N ASP A 354 33.91 14.98 -6.87
CA ASP A 354 34.19 16.41 -6.93
C ASP A 354 32.98 17.26 -7.36
N GLU A 355 31.87 16.61 -7.76
CA GLU A 355 30.63 17.28 -8.16
C GLU A 355 29.67 17.52 -6.97
N ARG A 356 28.96 18.65 -7.00
CA ARG A 356 27.86 18.98 -6.09
C ARG A 356 26.53 18.46 -6.63
N ILE A 357 25.87 17.60 -5.86
CA ILE A 357 24.65 16.92 -6.28
C ILE A 357 23.48 17.37 -5.41
N LEU A 358 22.37 17.71 -6.06
CA LEU A 358 21.10 17.97 -5.40
C LEU A 358 20.09 16.88 -5.77
N THR A 359 19.60 16.13 -4.79
CA THR A 359 18.47 15.21 -5.00
C THR A 359 17.15 15.87 -4.64
N VAL A 360 16.11 15.64 -5.43
CA VAL A 360 14.75 16.15 -5.19
C VAL A 360 13.76 15.00 -5.32
N GLU A 361 13.06 14.67 -4.25
CA GLU A 361 12.17 13.50 -4.20
C GLU A 361 10.85 13.81 -3.47
N ASP A 362 9.76 13.12 -3.84
CA ASP A 362 8.51 13.21 -3.06
C ASP A 362 8.73 12.72 -1.63
N ALA A 363 9.58 11.70 -1.53
CA ALA A 363 10.08 11.19 -0.29
C ALA A 363 11.49 10.63 -0.53
N ALA A 364 12.48 11.01 0.28
CA ALA A 364 13.85 10.56 0.10
C ALA A 364 13.97 9.02 0.02
N GLU A 365 14.35 8.50 -1.15
CA GLU A 365 14.70 7.10 -1.42
C GLU A 365 16.13 6.95 -1.92
N LEU A 366 16.71 8.01 -2.50
CA LEU A 366 18.06 8.00 -3.02
C LEU A 366 19.09 8.08 -1.87
N SER A 367 20.15 7.30 -2.02
CA SER A 367 21.29 7.21 -1.12
C SER A 367 22.55 7.22 -1.97
N LEU A 368 23.15 8.40 -2.02
CA LEU A 368 24.33 8.74 -2.79
C LEU A 368 25.54 8.80 -1.85
N ASN A 369 26.68 8.29 -2.30
CA ASN A 369 27.91 8.25 -1.51
C ASN A 369 28.76 9.52 -1.62
N GLN A 370 28.42 10.43 -2.53
CA GLN A 370 29.21 11.62 -2.80
C GLN A 370 29.21 12.59 -1.61
N PRO A 371 30.35 13.23 -1.31
CA PRO A 371 30.49 14.07 -0.12
C PRO A 371 29.69 15.39 -0.22
N ASN A 372 29.56 15.96 -1.41
CA ASN A 372 28.90 17.24 -1.64
C ASN A 372 27.44 17.04 -2.09
N LEU A 373 26.65 16.41 -1.22
CA LEU A 373 25.26 16.05 -1.46
C LEU A 373 24.30 16.93 -0.66
N VAL A 374 23.23 17.40 -1.31
CA VAL A 374 22.07 18.00 -0.64
C VAL A 374 20.82 17.23 -1.05
N SER A 375 20.09 16.70 -0.07
CA SER A 375 18.84 15.97 -0.32
C SER A 375 17.64 16.82 0.07
N LEU A 376 16.73 17.01 -0.89
CA LEU A 376 15.51 17.79 -0.77
C LEU A 376 14.30 16.88 -0.91
N GLU A 377 13.30 17.11 -0.06
CA GLU A 377 12.07 16.34 -0.01
C GLU A 377 10.85 17.25 -0.11
N ALA A 378 9.91 16.88 -0.98
CA ALA A 378 8.64 17.58 -1.09
C ALA A 378 7.84 17.45 0.21
N ARG A 379 7.00 18.45 0.48
CA ARG A 379 6.12 18.45 1.65
C ARG A 379 4.68 18.57 1.20
N PRO A 380 3.80 17.59 1.48
CA PRO A 380 2.38 17.76 1.21
C PRO A 380 1.79 18.86 2.09
N ALA A 381 0.62 19.38 1.70
CA ALA A 381 -0.13 20.30 2.53
C ALA A 381 -0.47 19.70 3.90
N ASN A 382 -0.60 20.54 4.91
CA ASN A 382 -1.19 20.14 6.19
C ASN A 382 -2.71 19.91 6.05
N VAL A 383 -3.36 19.48 7.13
CA VAL A 383 -4.83 19.25 7.17
C VAL A 383 -5.65 20.49 6.80
N GLU A 384 -5.09 21.69 6.91
CA GLU A 384 -5.70 22.96 6.52
C GLU A 384 -5.43 23.35 5.05
N GLY A 385 -4.78 22.48 4.27
CA GLY A 385 -4.42 22.73 2.88
C GLY A 385 -3.25 23.70 2.68
N LYS A 386 -2.48 24.01 3.73
CA LYS A 386 -1.38 24.99 3.71
C LYS A 386 0.00 24.36 3.79
N GLY A 387 1.01 25.12 3.37
CA GLY A 387 2.42 24.78 3.58
C GLY A 387 2.95 23.67 2.66
N ALA A 388 2.24 23.34 1.58
CA ALA A 388 2.76 22.44 0.55
C ALA A 388 4.03 23.02 -0.08
N VAL A 389 5.01 22.16 -0.32
CA VAL A 389 6.22 22.45 -1.10
C VAL A 389 6.33 21.35 -2.13
N SER A 390 6.12 21.69 -3.40
CA SER A 390 6.11 20.71 -4.49
C SER A 390 7.52 20.37 -4.97
N ILE A 391 7.67 19.26 -5.70
CA ILE A 391 8.91 18.93 -6.42
C ILE A 391 9.33 20.10 -7.31
N ARG A 392 8.37 20.72 -7.99
CA ARG A 392 8.62 21.87 -8.87
C ARG A 392 9.25 23.04 -8.13
N ASP A 393 8.77 23.35 -6.92
CA ASP A 393 9.33 24.41 -6.09
C ASP A 393 10.78 24.11 -5.69
N LEU A 394 11.06 22.85 -5.35
CA LEU A 394 12.40 22.39 -4.99
C LEU A 394 13.35 22.39 -6.18
N VAL A 395 12.92 21.96 -7.37
CA VAL A 395 13.74 22.01 -8.59
C VAL A 395 14.11 23.46 -8.92
N LYS A 396 13.13 24.38 -8.91
CA LYS A 396 13.38 25.82 -9.13
C LYS A 396 14.33 26.42 -8.09
N ASN A 397 14.20 26.01 -6.83
CA ASN A 397 15.09 26.46 -5.77
C ASN A 397 16.52 25.90 -5.96
N SER A 398 16.62 24.65 -6.39
CA SER A 398 17.89 23.94 -6.61
C SER A 398 18.79 24.66 -7.61
N LEU A 399 18.22 25.26 -8.65
CA LEU A 399 18.96 26.07 -9.64
C LEU A 399 19.71 27.27 -9.02
N ARG A 400 19.36 27.71 -7.81
CA ARG A 400 20.05 28.79 -7.08
C ARG A 400 21.12 28.30 -6.10
N MET A 401 21.25 26.98 -5.96
CA MET A 401 22.13 26.34 -4.97
C MET A 401 23.48 25.93 -5.56
N ARG A 402 23.78 26.40 -6.79
CA ARG A 402 24.97 26.07 -7.59
C ARG A 402 25.21 24.54 -7.67
N PRO A 403 24.22 23.73 -8.11
CA PRO A 403 24.45 22.31 -8.34
C PRO A 403 25.34 22.11 -9.56
N ASP A 404 26.18 21.07 -9.55
CA ASP A 404 26.75 20.52 -10.78
C ASP A 404 25.73 19.57 -11.44
N ARG A 405 24.95 18.85 -10.62
CA ARG A 405 23.86 17.96 -11.08
C ARG A 405 22.61 18.06 -10.23
N ILE A 406 21.47 17.88 -10.89
CA ILE A 406 20.17 17.73 -10.23
C ILE A 406 19.65 16.32 -10.54
N VAL A 407 19.31 15.58 -9.49
CA VAL A 407 18.71 14.25 -9.58
C VAL A 407 17.29 14.32 -9.06
N VAL A 408 16.31 14.17 -9.95
CA VAL A 408 14.89 14.17 -9.57
C VAL A 408 14.42 12.73 -9.45
N GLY A 409 13.92 12.34 -8.28
CA GLY A 409 13.51 10.95 -8.02
C GLY A 409 12.44 10.46 -9.00
N GLU A 410 11.46 11.30 -9.31
CA GLU A 410 10.43 11.02 -10.32
C GLU A 410 9.76 12.32 -10.80
N CYS A 411 9.65 12.49 -12.13
CA CYS A 411 8.83 13.54 -12.73
C CYS A 411 7.39 13.05 -12.94
N ARG A 412 6.42 13.77 -12.37
CA ARG A 412 4.98 13.51 -12.39
C ARG A 412 4.15 14.70 -12.89
N SER A 413 4.70 15.91 -12.93
CA SER A 413 3.96 17.12 -13.32
C SER A 413 4.87 18.18 -13.97
N GLY A 414 4.52 19.47 -13.79
CA GLY A 414 5.15 20.61 -14.47
C GLY A 414 6.62 20.85 -14.13
N GLU A 415 7.19 20.19 -13.11
CA GLU A 415 8.63 20.18 -12.87
C GLU A 415 9.44 19.62 -14.04
N ALA A 416 8.82 18.84 -14.93
CA ALA A 416 9.45 18.34 -16.15
C ALA A 416 10.02 19.48 -17.00
N LEU A 417 9.29 20.61 -17.13
CA LEU A 417 9.77 21.78 -17.86
C LEU A 417 11.01 22.39 -17.18
N ASP A 418 10.96 22.60 -15.87
CA ASP A 418 12.06 23.18 -15.11
C ASP A 418 13.30 22.28 -15.15
N MET A 419 13.09 20.96 -15.20
CA MET A 419 14.15 19.97 -15.36
C MET A 419 14.78 20.02 -16.76
N LEU A 420 13.98 20.04 -17.84
CA LEU A 420 14.49 20.22 -19.20
C LEU A 420 15.25 21.55 -19.36
N GLN A 421 14.82 22.61 -18.68
CA GLN A 421 15.55 23.86 -18.65
C GLN A 421 16.90 23.71 -17.93
N ALA A 422 16.93 23.04 -16.77
CA ALA A 422 18.17 22.77 -16.05
C ALA A 422 19.20 22.02 -16.94
N MET A 423 18.73 20.96 -17.61
CA MET A 423 19.49 20.14 -18.54
C MET A 423 20.07 20.91 -19.73
N ASN A 424 19.40 21.98 -20.17
CA ASN A 424 19.87 22.84 -21.27
C ASN A 424 20.69 24.05 -20.77
N THR A 425 20.74 24.33 -19.47
CA THR A 425 21.30 25.58 -18.92
C THR A 425 22.41 25.34 -17.89
N GLY A 426 23.36 24.46 -18.22
CA GLY A 426 24.60 24.29 -17.46
C GLY A 426 24.50 23.38 -16.24
N HIS A 427 23.43 22.59 -16.13
CA HIS A 427 23.28 21.52 -15.15
C HIS A 427 23.26 20.15 -15.85
N ASP A 428 24.24 19.95 -16.73
CA ASP A 428 24.42 18.72 -17.51
C ASP A 428 24.65 17.53 -16.57
N GLY A 429 24.33 16.33 -17.05
CA GLY A 429 24.43 15.11 -16.27
C GLY A 429 23.28 14.91 -15.29
N SER A 430 22.18 15.66 -15.46
CA SER A 430 20.98 15.51 -14.64
C SER A 430 20.29 14.18 -14.91
N LEU A 431 19.72 13.59 -13.87
CA LEU A 431 19.10 12.26 -13.93
C LEU A 431 17.67 12.33 -13.40
N THR A 432 16.74 11.61 -14.01
CA THR A 432 15.37 11.50 -13.48
C THR A 432 14.72 10.17 -13.79
N THR A 433 13.59 9.88 -13.14
CA THR A 433 12.71 8.80 -13.54
C THR A 433 11.33 9.29 -13.99
N LEU A 434 10.67 8.51 -14.85
CA LEU A 434 9.27 8.75 -15.23
C LEU A 434 8.56 7.43 -15.57
N HIS A 435 7.23 7.43 -15.50
CA HIS A 435 6.45 6.23 -15.83
C HIS A 435 6.17 6.11 -17.32
N ALA A 436 6.71 5.11 -18.01
CA ALA A 436 6.35 4.83 -19.40
C ALA A 436 6.55 3.36 -19.74
N ASN A 437 5.91 2.92 -20.83
CA ASN A 437 5.96 1.54 -21.28
C ASN A 437 7.02 1.31 -22.37
N SER A 438 7.56 2.38 -22.94
CA SER A 438 8.64 2.37 -23.91
C SER A 438 9.40 3.71 -23.90
N PRO A 439 10.62 3.79 -24.46
CA PRO A 439 11.33 5.05 -24.65
C PRO A 439 10.52 6.10 -25.45
N ARG A 440 9.82 5.65 -26.50
CA ARG A 440 8.93 6.53 -27.29
C ARG A 440 7.78 7.08 -26.46
N ASP A 441 7.14 6.22 -25.65
CA ASP A 441 6.10 6.66 -24.71
C ASP A 441 6.68 7.59 -23.63
N ALA A 442 7.95 7.41 -23.25
CA ALA A 442 8.60 8.26 -22.26
C ALA A 442 8.77 9.70 -22.79
N ALA A 443 9.19 9.86 -24.05
CA ALA A 443 9.23 11.17 -24.71
C ALA A 443 7.83 11.79 -24.84
N ALA A 444 6.84 11.02 -25.30
CA ALA A 444 5.45 11.50 -25.40
C ALA A 444 4.88 11.90 -24.02
N ARG A 445 5.22 11.17 -22.96
CA ARG A 445 4.80 11.53 -21.60
C ARG A 445 5.53 12.77 -21.11
N MET A 446 6.82 12.92 -21.39
CA MET A 446 7.56 14.14 -21.06
C MET A 446 6.90 15.38 -21.67
N GLU A 447 6.44 15.29 -22.92
CA GLU A 447 5.67 16.35 -23.58
C GLU A 447 4.40 16.73 -22.80
N VAL A 448 3.61 15.73 -22.38
CA VAL A 448 2.40 15.94 -21.55
C VAL A 448 2.75 16.61 -20.22
N LEU A 449 3.79 16.14 -19.53
CA LEU A 449 4.23 16.70 -18.25
C LEU A 449 4.65 18.17 -18.38
N VAL A 450 5.33 18.53 -19.48
CA VAL A 450 5.69 19.91 -19.79
C VAL A 450 4.46 20.78 -20.01
N THR A 451 3.42 20.28 -20.69
CA THR A 451 2.15 21.02 -20.86
C THR A 451 1.48 21.32 -19.51
N MET A 452 1.61 20.43 -18.52
CA MET A 452 1.09 20.64 -17.17
C MET A 452 1.80 21.78 -16.39
N ALA A 453 2.91 22.30 -16.90
CA ALA A 453 3.62 23.42 -16.28
C ALA A 453 2.85 24.75 -16.37
N GLY A 454 1.76 24.80 -17.15
CA GLY A 454 0.86 25.96 -17.30
C GLY A 454 1.37 27.03 -18.28
N MET A 455 2.42 26.71 -19.05
CA MET A 455 2.98 27.59 -20.06
C MET A 455 2.42 27.22 -21.44
N ASN A 456 2.02 28.20 -22.24
CA ASN A 456 1.51 27.97 -23.60
C ASN A 456 2.67 27.81 -24.59
N ILE A 457 3.40 26.69 -24.49
CA ILE A 457 4.55 26.37 -25.35
C ILE A 457 4.05 25.49 -26.52
N PRO A 458 4.32 25.84 -27.79
CA PRO A 458 4.00 24.98 -28.92
C PRO A 458 4.63 23.58 -28.77
N VAL A 459 3.88 22.54 -29.12
CA VAL A 459 4.34 21.14 -29.00
C VAL A 459 5.66 20.89 -29.73
N THR A 460 5.86 21.50 -30.91
CA THR A 460 7.11 21.38 -31.66
C THR A 460 8.31 21.89 -30.86
N ALA A 461 8.17 23.04 -30.19
CA ALA A 461 9.21 23.61 -29.35
C ALA A 461 9.46 22.74 -28.09
N ILE A 462 8.42 22.09 -27.54
CA ILE A 462 8.60 21.13 -26.45
C ILE A 462 9.42 19.93 -26.92
N ARG A 463 9.10 19.37 -28.09
CA ARG A 463 9.84 18.23 -28.66
C ARG A 463 11.29 18.57 -28.98
N GLU A 464 11.54 19.76 -29.51
CA GLU A 464 12.90 20.28 -29.72
C GLU A 464 13.66 20.40 -28.41
N GLN A 465 13.02 20.92 -27.34
CA GLN A 465 13.64 20.98 -26.01
C GLN A 465 13.93 19.58 -25.43
N ILE A 466 13.02 18.62 -25.59
CA ILE A 466 13.21 17.23 -25.15
C ILE A 466 14.41 16.61 -25.89
N ALA A 467 14.44 16.72 -27.21
CA ALA A 467 15.52 16.19 -28.05
C ALA A 467 16.88 16.83 -27.75
N SER A 468 16.90 18.14 -27.46
CA SER A 468 18.13 18.86 -27.10
C SER A 468 18.61 18.55 -25.68
N ALA A 469 17.70 18.31 -24.74
CA ALA A 469 18.05 18.17 -23.32
C ALA A 469 18.45 16.74 -22.95
N ILE A 470 17.73 15.74 -23.46
CA ILE A 470 17.87 14.35 -23.03
C ILE A 470 18.80 13.64 -24.01
N HIS A 471 19.81 12.94 -23.48
CA HIS A 471 20.75 12.17 -24.29
C HIS A 471 20.37 10.69 -24.33
N LEU A 472 19.95 10.12 -23.20
CA LEU A 472 19.59 8.70 -23.10
C LEU A 472 18.25 8.49 -22.40
N MET A 473 17.54 7.47 -22.87
CA MET A 473 16.38 6.88 -22.23
C MET A 473 16.65 5.42 -21.90
N VAL A 474 16.46 5.04 -20.63
CA VAL A 474 16.71 3.67 -20.14
C VAL A 474 15.40 3.06 -19.67
N GLN A 475 14.90 2.07 -20.41
CA GLN A 475 13.60 1.45 -20.17
C GLN A 475 13.72 0.18 -19.32
N LEU A 476 13.02 0.12 -18.19
CA LEU A 476 12.86 -1.08 -17.38
C LEU A 476 11.50 -1.74 -17.56
N THR A 477 11.50 -3.07 -17.55
CA THR A 477 10.30 -3.89 -17.56
C THR A 477 10.34 -4.93 -16.44
N ARG A 478 9.21 -5.10 -15.73
CA ARG A 478 8.97 -6.22 -14.80
C ARG A 478 8.23 -7.31 -15.57
N PHE A 479 8.84 -8.49 -15.69
CA PHE A 479 8.23 -9.64 -16.33
C PHE A 479 7.29 -10.40 -15.38
N PRO A 480 6.37 -11.23 -15.90
CA PRO A 480 5.41 -11.99 -15.09
C PRO A 480 6.04 -12.86 -14.00
N CYS A 481 7.26 -13.36 -14.22
CA CYS A 481 7.97 -14.17 -13.22
C CYS A 481 8.52 -13.37 -12.03
N GLY A 482 8.42 -12.03 -12.05
CA GLY A 482 8.92 -11.11 -11.04
C GLY A 482 10.27 -10.45 -11.40
N SER A 483 11.01 -10.99 -12.38
CA SER A 483 12.30 -10.44 -12.78
C SER A 483 12.16 -9.06 -13.39
N ARG A 484 13.06 -8.14 -13.02
CA ARG A 484 13.16 -6.78 -13.56
C ARG A 484 14.37 -6.75 -14.50
N LYS A 485 14.22 -6.22 -15.71
CA LYS A 485 15.33 -6.10 -16.67
C LYS A 485 15.28 -4.75 -17.38
N ILE A 486 16.44 -4.22 -17.74
CA ILE A 486 16.56 -3.10 -18.67
C ILE A 486 16.30 -3.64 -20.07
N THR A 487 15.15 -3.29 -20.65
CA THR A 487 14.75 -3.82 -21.96
C THR A 487 15.32 -3.03 -23.12
N GLN A 488 15.56 -1.73 -22.93
CA GLN A 488 16.14 -0.85 -23.94
C GLN A 488 17.02 0.21 -23.29
N ILE A 489 18.16 0.50 -23.90
CA ILE A 489 18.91 1.75 -23.72
C ILE A 489 18.89 2.44 -25.07
N THR A 490 18.26 3.61 -25.13
CA THR A 490 17.96 4.32 -26.36
C THR A 490 18.60 5.70 -26.31
N GLU A 491 19.38 6.04 -27.33
CA GLU A 491 19.88 7.39 -27.54
C GLU A 491 18.80 8.26 -28.17
N VAL A 492 18.68 9.48 -27.66
CA VAL A 492 17.81 10.53 -28.19
C VAL A 492 18.67 11.43 -29.07
N LEU A 493 18.26 11.56 -30.33
CA LEU A 493 18.96 12.36 -31.34
C LEU A 493 18.23 13.71 -31.51
N ASN A 494 18.14 14.21 -32.74
CA ASN A 494 17.47 15.46 -33.05
C ASN A 494 15.94 15.32 -33.16
N CYS A 495 15.26 16.46 -33.27
CA CYS A 495 13.85 16.54 -33.66
C CYS A 495 13.79 16.96 -35.14
N THR A 496 13.21 16.12 -36.00
CA THR A 496 13.02 16.42 -37.44
C THR A 496 11.54 16.31 -37.78
N ASP A 497 10.98 17.31 -38.46
CA ASP A 497 9.55 17.40 -38.80
C ASP A 497 8.60 17.17 -37.61
N GLY A 498 9.01 17.67 -36.43
CA GLY A 498 8.26 17.50 -35.19
C GLY A 498 8.28 16.09 -34.61
N VAL A 499 9.20 15.23 -35.05
CA VAL A 499 9.40 13.87 -34.53
C VAL A 499 10.79 13.75 -33.91
N ILE A 500 10.84 13.35 -32.65
CA ILE A 500 12.09 13.04 -31.94
C ILE A 500 12.65 11.74 -32.50
N GLN A 501 13.85 11.82 -33.06
CA GLN A 501 14.61 10.69 -33.57
C GLN A 501 15.30 9.97 -32.41
N MET A 502 15.31 8.64 -32.48
CA MET A 502 15.84 7.80 -31.41
C MET A 502 16.49 6.55 -32.02
N GLN A 503 17.55 6.07 -31.40
CA GLN A 503 18.22 4.83 -31.80
C GLN A 503 18.51 3.94 -30.60
N ASP A 504 18.13 2.67 -30.69
CA ASP A 504 18.41 1.70 -29.63
C ASP A 504 19.88 1.30 -29.69
N ILE A 505 20.57 1.38 -28.55
CA ILE A 505 21.98 0.98 -28.37
C ILE A 505 22.05 -0.43 -27.81
N PHE A 506 21.20 -0.71 -26.82
CA PHE A 506 21.05 -2.04 -26.23
C PHE A 506 19.58 -2.44 -26.20
N VAL A 507 19.31 -3.72 -26.49
CA VAL A 507 17.97 -4.30 -26.42
C VAL A 507 18.00 -5.65 -25.71
N PHE A 508 16.96 -5.95 -24.93
CA PHE A 508 16.75 -7.29 -24.38
C PHE A 508 15.89 -8.12 -25.32
N ARG A 509 16.47 -9.19 -25.89
CA ARG A 509 15.73 -10.18 -26.69
C ARG A 509 15.26 -11.32 -25.79
N LYS A 510 13.95 -11.40 -25.58
CA LYS A 510 13.33 -12.57 -24.95
C LYS A 510 13.47 -13.78 -25.88
N THR A 511 14.09 -14.86 -25.39
CA THR A 511 14.26 -16.12 -26.13
C THR A 511 13.26 -17.19 -25.72
N GLY A 512 12.67 -17.08 -24.53
CA GLY A 512 11.71 -18.05 -24.05
C GLY A 512 11.37 -17.91 -22.57
N LEU A 513 10.94 -19.02 -21.98
CA LEU A 513 10.78 -19.22 -20.54
C LEU A 513 11.60 -20.46 -20.15
N ASP A 514 12.18 -20.48 -18.95
CA ASP A 514 12.82 -21.67 -18.41
C ASP A 514 11.83 -22.69 -17.81
N ALA A 515 12.34 -23.79 -17.26
CA ALA A 515 11.54 -24.86 -16.66
C ALA A 515 10.67 -24.38 -15.48
N GLU A 516 11.05 -23.28 -14.83
CA GLU A 516 10.31 -22.65 -13.74
C GLU A 516 9.46 -21.45 -14.20
N PHE A 517 9.19 -21.35 -15.52
CA PHE A 517 8.44 -20.26 -16.17
C PHE A 517 9.06 -18.87 -15.97
N ARG A 518 10.38 -18.78 -15.72
CA ARG A 518 11.09 -17.50 -15.63
C ARG A 518 11.50 -17.02 -17.02
N THR A 519 11.42 -15.71 -17.25
CA THR A 519 11.80 -15.09 -18.52
C THR A 519 13.28 -15.33 -18.83
N GLN A 520 13.54 -16.02 -19.95
CA GLN A 520 14.85 -16.15 -20.55
C GLN A 520 15.02 -15.17 -21.71
N GLY A 521 16.23 -14.67 -21.87
CA GLY A 521 16.62 -13.78 -22.95
C GLY A 521 18.03 -13.29 -22.76
N ARG A 522 18.52 -12.54 -23.74
CA ARG A 522 19.88 -11.98 -23.76
C ARG A 522 19.83 -10.48 -24.02
N PHE A 523 20.78 -9.77 -23.43
CA PHE A 523 21.03 -8.39 -23.79
C PHE A 523 21.88 -8.38 -25.07
N GLU A 524 21.53 -7.53 -26.02
CA GLU A 524 22.23 -7.38 -27.30
C GLU A 524 22.55 -5.91 -27.52
N ALA A 525 23.81 -5.59 -27.81
CA ALA A 525 24.14 -4.35 -28.47
C ALA A 525 23.60 -4.38 -29.91
N THR A 526 23.10 -3.26 -30.41
CA THR A 526 22.58 -3.15 -31.78
C THR A 526 23.67 -2.92 -32.82
N GLY A 527 24.91 -2.69 -32.38
CA GLY A 527 26.05 -2.27 -33.21
C GLY A 527 26.07 -0.77 -33.52
N VAL A 528 25.08 -0.02 -33.02
CA VAL A 528 25.05 1.45 -33.13
C VAL A 528 26.05 2.05 -32.14
N ILE A 529 26.91 2.93 -32.63
CA ILE A 529 27.83 3.71 -31.81
C ILE A 529 27.17 5.06 -31.50
N PRO A 530 26.95 5.40 -30.22
CA PRO A 530 26.36 6.69 -29.84
C PRO A 530 27.25 7.89 -30.18
N ASP A 531 26.62 9.04 -30.45
CA ASP A 531 27.32 10.26 -30.89
C ASP A 531 28.31 10.76 -29.83
N PHE A 532 27.98 10.63 -28.55
CA PHE A 532 28.89 11.02 -27.47
C PHE A 532 30.13 10.11 -27.39
N VAL A 533 29.98 8.82 -27.67
CA VAL A 533 31.10 7.88 -27.67
C VAL A 533 32.04 8.18 -28.83
N ALA A 534 31.50 8.45 -30.02
CA ALA A 534 32.29 8.86 -31.17
C ALA A 534 33.15 10.09 -30.85
N ARG A 535 32.56 11.12 -30.23
CA ARG A 535 33.28 12.33 -29.79
C ARG A 535 34.36 12.05 -28.74
N LEU A 536 34.11 11.15 -27.79
CA LEU A 536 35.11 10.77 -26.79
C LEU A 536 36.34 10.13 -27.44
N VAL A 537 36.12 9.22 -28.39
CA VAL A 537 37.20 8.57 -29.16
C VAL A 537 37.98 9.60 -29.99
N GLU A 538 37.29 10.54 -30.66
CA GLU A 538 37.92 11.65 -31.39
C GLU A 538 38.80 12.52 -30.49
N HIS A 539 38.41 12.71 -29.23
CA HIS A 539 39.17 13.45 -28.22
C HIS A 539 40.25 12.60 -27.52
N GLY A 540 40.47 11.36 -27.96
CA GLY A 540 41.51 10.48 -27.45
C GLY A 540 41.18 9.82 -26.09
N VAL A 541 39.91 9.85 -25.67
CA VAL A 541 39.47 9.08 -24.50
C VAL A 541 39.33 7.61 -24.92
N PRO A 542 40.07 6.69 -24.26
CA PRO A 542 40.00 5.27 -24.61
C PRO A 542 38.63 4.70 -24.24
N VAL A 543 37.92 4.14 -25.22
CA VAL A 543 36.66 3.41 -25.03
C VAL A 543 36.81 2.02 -25.63
N ASN A 544 36.46 0.97 -24.87
CA ASN A 544 36.52 -0.40 -25.38
C ASN A 544 35.30 -0.69 -26.27
N MET A 545 35.39 -0.26 -27.53
CA MET A 545 34.31 -0.38 -28.51
C MET A 545 33.89 -1.83 -28.75
N GLU A 546 34.86 -2.75 -28.78
CA GLU A 546 34.61 -4.16 -29.06
C GLU A 546 33.78 -4.81 -27.96
N GLU A 547 34.17 -4.60 -26.70
CA GLU A 547 33.45 -5.11 -25.53
C GLU A 547 32.06 -4.49 -25.38
N LEU A 548 31.91 -3.18 -25.66
CA LEU A 548 30.64 -2.48 -25.45
C LEU A 548 29.61 -2.75 -26.57
N PHE A 549 30.03 -2.77 -27.83
CA PHE A 549 29.09 -2.69 -28.97
C PHE A 549 29.16 -3.85 -29.96
N PHE A 550 30.23 -4.64 -29.94
CA PHE A 550 30.48 -5.66 -30.98
C PHE A 550 30.61 -7.09 -30.46
N GLN A 551 30.74 -7.29 -29.14
CA GLN A 551 30.58 -8.61 -28.54
C GLN A 551 29.10 -8.98 -28.44
N GLY A 552 28.69 -10.02 -29.16
CA GLY A 552 27.46 -10.73 -28.83
C GLY A 552 27.70 -11.49 -27.53
N GLU A 553 27.23 -10.98 -26.39
CA GLU A 553 27.43 -11.65 -25.10
C GLU A 553 26.92 -13.10 -25.17
N ALA A 554 27.83 -14.04 -24.86
CA ALA A 554 27.52 -15.46 -24.71
C ALA A 554 26.61 -15.67 -23.48
N ALA A 555 25.71 -16.66 -23.62
CA ALA A 555 24.52 -16.92 -22.82
C ALA A 555 24.69 -16.98 -21.29
#